data_AF-A0A351T8H9-F1
#
_entry.id   AF-A0A351T8H9-F1
#
_cell.length_a   1.000
_cell.length_b   1.000
_cell.length_c   1.000
_cell.angle_alpha   90.00
_cell.angle_beta   90.00
_cell.angle_gamma   90.00
#
_symmetry.space_group_name_H-M   'P 1'
#
loop_
_entity.id
_entity.type
_entity.pdbx_description
1 polymer ?
#
loop_
_entity_poly.entity_id
_entity_poly.type
_entity_poly.pdbx_seq_one_letter_code
_entity_poly.pdbx_strand_id
1 'polypeptide(L)'
;MRQSAILIRLAAIFLLLLAGTEIVLRQWVLTPSRQTFDPQLGFTYLGNQDILHTREGRARITLNSLGLNAPPLDTIHAAAQNRPTVLVLGDSYTEALQVPRETNFVSLAA
;
A
#
# COMPACT_ATOMS: atom_id res chain seq x y z
N MET A 1 -41.84 27.43 -15.82
CA MET A 1 -42.10 25.99 -15.56
C MET A 1 -41.25 25.06 -16.43
N ARG A 2 -41.27 25.19 -17.76
CA ARG A 2 -40.55 24.28 -18.69
C ARG A 2 -39.01 24.35 -18.54
N GLN A 3 -38.46 25.55 -18.36
CA GLN A 3 -37.01 25.75 -18.12
C GLN A 3 -36.55 25.21 -16.77
N SER A 4 -37.36 25.38 -15.72
CA SER A 4 -37.10 24.88 -14.36
C SER A 4 -37.00 23.34 -14.35
N ALA A 5 -37.89 22.67 -15.09
CA ALA A 5 -37.86 21.21 -15.23
C ALA A 5 -36.63 20.71 -16.00
N ILE A 6 -36.13 21.48 -16.98
CA ILE A 6 -34.89 21.15 -17.71
C ILE A 6 -33.68 21.28 -16.78
N LEU A 7 -33.59 22.35 -15.99
CA LEU A 7 -32.50 22.56 -15.03
C LEU A 7 -32.44 21.46 -13.98
N ILE A 8 -33.59 21.04 -13.43
CA ILE A 8 -33.65 19.95 -12.45
C ILE A 8 -33.17 18.63 -13.06
N ARG A 9 -33.55 18.32 -14.31
CA ARG A 9 -33.08 17.12 -15.01
C ARG A 9 -31.58 17.14 -15.25
N LEU A 10 -31.03 18.29 -15.65
CA LEU A 10 -29.59 18.45 -15.84
C LEU A 10 -28.82 18.29 -14.52
N ALA A 11 -29.31 18.90 -13.43
CA ALA A 11 -28.72 18.74 -12.11
C ALA A 11 -28.75 17.27 -11.63
N ALA A 12 -29.86 16.57 -11.86
CA ALA A 12 -29.98 15.15 -11.52
C ALA A 12 -29.00 14.29 -12.34
N ILE A 13 -28.88 14.51 -13.64
CA ILE A 13 -27.91 13.81 -14.51
C ILE A 13 -26.48 14.08 -14.04
N PHE A 14 -26.15 15.33 -13.70
CA PHE A 14 -24.83 15.71 -13.21
C PHE A 14 -24.50 14.99 -11.89
N LEU A 15 -25.43 14.99 -10.92
CA LEU A 15 -25.25 14.25 -9.66
C LEU A 15 -25.06 12.76 -9.89
N LEU A 16 -25.81 12.17 -10.83
CA LEU A 16 -25.73 10.75 -11.15
C LEU A 16 -24.39 10.40 -11.82
N LEU A 17 -23.89 11.25 -12.71
CA LEU A 17 -22.54 11.13 -13.30
C LEU A 17 -21.44 11.25 -12.24
N LEU A 18 -21.59 12.19 -11.29
CA LEU A 18 -20.61 12.41 -10.24
C LEU A 18 -20.55 11.21 -9.27
N ALA A 19 -21.72 10.71 -8.84
CA ALA A 19 -21.83 9.51 -8.03
C ALA A 19 -21.32 8.26 -8.76
N GLY A 20 -21.67 8.09 -10.04
CA GLY A 20 -21.21 6.97 -10.87
C GLY A 20 -19.69 6.97 -11.03
N THR A 21 -19.11 8.15 -11.28
CA THR A 21 -17.66 8.31 -11.40
C THR A 21 -16.95 7.99 -10.09
N GLU A 22 -17.48 8.45 -8.95
CA GLU A 22 -16.93 8.11 -7.63
C GLU A 22 -16.97 6.59 -7.38
N ILE A 23 -18.06 5.91 -7.71
CA ILE A 23 -18.17 4.45 -7.55
C ILE A 23 -17.12 3.73 -8.41
N VAL A 24 -16.99 4.13 -9.67
CA VAL A 24 -16.01 3.59 -10.63
C VAL A 24 -14.58 3.80 -10.11
N LEU A 25 -14.27 4.99 -9.61
CA LEU A 25 -12.95 5.30 -9.04
C LEU A 25 -12.67 4.47 -7.79
N ARG A 26 -13.67 4.28 -6.90
CA ARG A 26 -13.51 3.45 -5.70
C ARG A 26 -13.27 1.99 -6.03
N GLN A 27 -13.98 1.46 -7.01
CA GLN A 27 -13.90 0.06 -7.41
C GLN A 27 -12.59 -0.25 -8.15
N TRP A 28 -12.09 0.67 -8.99
CA TRP A 28 -11.02 0.34 -9.96
C TRP A 28 -9.75 1.19 -9.86
N VAL A 29 -9.77 2.32 -9.15
CA VAL A 29 -8.66 3.30 -9.13
C VAL A 29 -8.00 3.42 -7.74
N LEU A 30 -8.38 2.54 -6.80
CA LEU A 30 -7.74 2.32 -5.49
C LEU A 30 -8.18 3.34 -4.43
N THR A 31 -9.29 3.02 -3.77
CA THR A 31 -9.77 3.69 -2.55
C THR A 31 -9.81 2.66 -1.41
N PRO A 32 -9.52 3.01 -0.15
CA PRO A 32 -9.30 4.34 0.44
C PRO A 32 -8.04 5.07 -0.07
N SER A 33 -8.01 6.39 0.11
CA SER A 33 -6.80 7.19 -0.14
C SER A 33 -5.62 6.54 0.55
N ARG A 34 -4.58 6.23 -0.21
CA ARG A 34 -3.37 5.58 0.28
C ARG A 34 -2.33 6.59 0.75
N GLN A 35 -2.66 7.88 0.68
CA GLN A 35 -1.84 8.97 1.16
C GLN A 35 -2.31 9.42 2.55
N THR A 36 -1.36 9.56 3.45
CA THR A 36 -1.52 10.17 4.77
C THR A 36 -0.70 11.46 4.83
N PHE A 37 -1.11 12.39 5.69
CA PHE A 37 -0.35 13.61 5.91
C PHE A 37 0.66 13.40 7.04
N ASP A 38 1.93 13.65 6.75
CA ASP A 38 3.03 13.67 7.70
C ASP A 38 3.45 15.14 7.94
N PRO A 39 3.53 15.63 9.20
CA PRO A 39 3.87 17.03 9.49
C PRO A 39 5.27 17.46 9.03
N GLN A 40 6.20 16.53 8.82
CA GLN A 40 7.57 16.79 8.38
C GLN A 40 7.75 16.57 6.88
N LEU A 41 7.12 15.53 6.32
CA LEU A 41 7.30 15.12 4.91
C LEU A 41 6.16 15.57 3.98
N GLY A 42 5.05 16.07 4.52
CA GLY A 42 3.85 16.40 3.77
C GLY A 42 3.03 15.16 3.41
N PHE A 43 2.37 15.17 2.25
CA PHE A 43 1.57 14.01 1.80
C PHE A 43 2.48 12.85 1.41
N THR A 44 2.41 11.76 2.16
CA THR A 44 3.18 10.54 1.96
C THR A 44 2.28 9.31 1.79
N TYR A 45 2.76 8.27 1.12
CA TYR A 45 2.01 7.02 0.99
C TYR A 45 2.14 6.15 2.25
N LEU A 46 1.04 5.52 2.65
CA LEU A 46 1.03 4.51 3.70
C LEU A 46 1.85 3.29 3.25
N GLY A 47 2.62 2.72 4.17
CA GLY A 47 3.38 1.49 3.94
C GLY A 47 2.48 0.29 3.67
N ASN A 48 3.02 -0.70 2.96
CA ASN A 48 2.35 -1.93 2.54
C ASN A 48 1.06 -1.70 1.74
N GLN A 49 1.01 -0.61 0.99
CA GLN A 49 -0.07 -0.31 0.08
C GLN A 49 0.39 -0.50 -1.36
N ASP A 50 -0.52 -0.96 -2.20
CA ASP A 50 -0.32 -0.88 -3.64
C ASP A 50 -0.31 0.59 -4.07
N ILE A 51 0.54 1.00 -4.99
CA ILE A 51 0.48 2.35 -5.57
C ILE A 51 0.28 2.21 -7.07
N LEU A 52 -0.63 2.99 -7.63
CA LEU A 52 -0.81 3.10 -9.07
C LEU A 52 -0.09 4.34 -9.57
N HIS A 53 1.02 4.14 -10.26
CA HIS A 53 1.69 5.19 -10.99
C HIS A 53 1.13 5.23 -12.42
N THR A 54 0.40 6.30 -12.77
CA THR A 54 -0.24 6.47 -14.09
C THR A 54 0.60 7.22 -15.11
N ARG A 55 1.70 7.87 -14.67
CA ARG A 55 2.57 8.69 -15.55
C ARG A 55 3.38 7.89 -16.57
N GLU A 56 3.58 6.60 -16.34
CA GLU A 56 4.38 5.71 -17.22
C GLU A 56 3.58 4.46 -17.68
N GLY A 57 2.25 4.47 -17.54
CA GLY A 57 1.40 3.29 -17.77
C GLY A 57 0.66 2.88 -16.50
N ARG A 58 0.34 1.59 -16.33
CA ARG A 58 -0.26 1.06 -15.10
C ARG A 58 0.77 0.23 -14.34
N ALA A 59 1.49 0.86 -13.42
CA ALA A 59 2.41 0.15 -12.53
C ALA A 59 1.74 -0.06 -11.15
N ARG A 60 1.65 -1.31 -10.69
CA ARG A 60 1.28 -1.65 -9.30
C ARG A 60 2.56 -1.92 -8.53
N ILE A 61 2.82 -1.11 -7.51
CA ILE A 61 4.03 -1.20 -6.69
C ILE A 61 3.62 -1.42 -5.23
N THR A 62 4.23 -2.40 -4.56
CA THR A 62 4.01 -2.66 -3.13
C THR A 62 5.31 -2.39 -2.38
N LEU A 63 5.31 -1.52 -1.38
CA LEU A 63 6.50 -1.26 -0.54
C LEU A 63 6.23 -1.74 0.88
N ASN A 64 7.00 -2.72 1.38
CA ASN A 64 6.85 -3.24 2.73
C ASN A 64 8.19 -3.26 3.48
N SER A 65 8.22 -3.83 4.69
CA SER A 65 9.43 -3.92 5.51
C SER A 65 10.59 -4.69 4.87
N LEU A 66 10.32 -5.45 3.79
CA LEU A 66 11.31 -6.19 3.02
C LEU A 66 11.74 -5.47 1.73
N GLY A 67 11.22 -4.27 1.46
CA GLY A 67 11.59 -3.44 0.31
C GLY A 67 10.55 -3.37 -0.80
N LEU A 68 11.00 -2.96 -1.99
CA LEU A 68 10.17 -2.70 -3.16
C LEU A 68 9.71 -3.99 -3.83
N ASN A 69 8.40 -4.18 -3.97
CA ASN A 69 7.74 -5.36 -4.53
C ASN A 69 8.13 -6.69 -3.88
N ALA A 70 8.64 -6.65 -2.65
CA ALA A 70 9.01 -7.86 -1.93
C ALA A 70 7.73 -8.63 -1.51
N PRO A 71 7.71 -9.97 -1.65
CA PRO A 71 6.58 -10.77 -1.20
C PRO A 71 6.38 -10.61 0.32
N PRO A 72 5.13 -10.47 0.81
CA PRO A 72 4.88 -10.31 2.24
C PRO A 72 5.38 -11.53 3.03
N LEU A 73 5.83 -11.32 4.27
CA LEU A 73 6.37 -12.35 5.16
C LEU A 73 5.47 -13.60 5.27
N ASP A 74 4.16 -13.41 5.23
CA ASP A 74 3.17 -14.49 5.31
C ASP A 74 3.23 -15.42 4.09
N THR A 75 3.54 -14.88 2.91
CA THR A 75 3.73 -15.66 1.67
C THR A 75 5.06 -16.39 1.64
N ILE A 76 6.10 -15.80 2.26
CA ILE A 76 7.38 -16.47 2.47
C ILE A 76 7.20 -17.64 3.44
N HIS A 77 6.45 -17.45 4.53
CA HIS A 77 6.10 -18.53 5.47
C HIS A 77 5.27 -19.65 4.80
N ALA A 78 4.29 -19.29 3.97
CA ALA A 78 3.51 -20.28 3.21
C ALA A 78 4.39 -21.07 2.22
N ALA A 79 5.35 -20.40 1.56
CA ALA A 79 6.34 -21.06 0.69
C ALA A 79 7.42 -21.84 1.48
N ALA A 80 7.61 -21.54 2.76
CA ALA A 80 8.61 -22.16 3.63
C ALA A 80 8.14 -23.46 4.29
N GLN A 81 6.90 -23.91 4.09
CA GLN A 81 6.33 -25.12 4.72
C GLN A 81 7.14 -26.41 4.45
N ASN A 82 7.98 -26.45 3.41
CA ASN A 82 8.83 -27.59 3.05
C ASN A 82 10.32 -27.44 3.41
N ARG A 83 10.70 -26.46 4.25
CA ARG A 83 12.09 -26.34 4.75
C ARG A 83 12.18 -26.77 6.21
N PRO A 84 13.31 -27.35 6.66
CA PRO A 84 13.51 -27.64 8.07
C PRO A 84 13.44 -26.33 8.89
N THR A 85 12.47 -26.27 9.79
CA THR A 85 12.31 -25.14 10.72
C THR A 85 13.25 -25.33 11.90
N VAL A 86 14.11 -24.35 12.14
CA VAL A 86 14.98 -24.32 13.33
C VAL A 86 14.40 -23.34 14.33
N LEU A 87 13.96 -23.86 15.49
CA LEU A 87 13.59 -23.04 16.64
C LEU A 87 14.84 -22.75 17.45
N VAL A 88 15.21 -21.47 17.58
CA VAL A 88 16.29 -21.03 18.47
C VAL A 88 15.67 -20.34 19.67
N LEU A 89 15.85 -20.92 20.85
CA LEU A 89 15.45 -20.33 22.13
C LEU A 89 16.70 -19.86 22.86
N GLY A 90 16.70 -18.63 23.37
CA GLY A 90 17.81 -18.11 24.16
C GLY A 90 17.54 -16.69 24.66
N ASP A 91 18.62 -15.97 24.94
CA ASP A 91 18.59 -14.65 25.55
C ASP A 91 19.09 -13.57 24.57
N SER A 92 19.53 -12.42 25.09
CA SER A 92 20.11 -11.32 24.33
C SER A 92 21.25 -11.71 23.38
N TYR A 93 21.96 -12.81 23.62
CA TYR A 93 22.98 -13.32 22.68
C TYR A 93 22.36 -13.95 21.45
N THR A 94 21.23 -14.66 21.61
CA THR A 94 20.44 -15.20 20.49
C THR A 94 19.85 -14.07 19.64
N GLU A 95 19.47 -12.96 20.28
CA GLU A 95 19.01 -11.74 19.60
C GLU A 95 20.15 -10.91 19.00
N ALA A 96 21.42 -11.30 19.24
CA ALA A 96 22.62 -10.61 18.78
C ALA A 96 22.65 -9.10 19.12
N LEU A 97 22.09 -8.68 20.26
CA LEU A 97 21.98 -7.26 20.65
C LEU A 97 23.33 -6.54 20.79
N GLN A 98 24.40 -7.30 21.00
CA GLN A 98 25.76 -6.79 21.09
C GLN A 98 26.38 -6.42 19.73
N VAL A 99 25.78 -6.86 18.62
CA VAL A 99 26.29 -6.57 17.27
C VAL A 99 25.78 -5.19 16.83
N PRO A 100 26.66 -4.23 16.55
CA PRO A 100 26.27 -2.92 16.01
C PRO A 100 25.38 -3.10 14.77
N ARG A 101 24.34 -2.27 14.62
CA ARG A 101 23.37 -2.44 13.53
C ARG A 101 23.99 -2.30 12.15
N GLU A 102 25.09 -1.57 12.05
CA GLU A 102 25.82 -1.31 10.81
C GLU A 102 26.51 -2.58 10.28
N THR A 103 26.75 -3.57 11.14
CA THR A 103 27.46 -4.81 10.82
C THR A 103 26.57 -6.05 10.85
N ASN A 104 25.27 -5.90 11.11
CA ASN A 104 24.34 -7.01 11.21
C ASN A 104 23.75 -7.39 9.83
N PHE A 105 23.02 -8.50 9.77
CA PHE A 105 22.45 -8.98 8.51
C PHE A 105 21.45 -8.02 7.84
N VAL A 106 20.85 -7.07 8.57
CA VAL A 106 19.96 -6.08 7.94
C VAL A 106 20.74 -5.01 7.15
N SER A 107 22.07 -4.88 7.34
CA SER A 107 22.89 -3.97 6.54
C SER A 107 23.48 -4.59 5.27
N LEU A 108 23.43 -5.93 5.13
CA LEU A 108 23.97 -6.67 3.98
C LEU A 108 22.96 -6.86 2.83
N ALA A 109 21.69 -6.55 3.05
CA ALA A 109 20.62 -6.70 2.06
C ALA A 109 20.34 -5.41 1.28
N ALA A 110 21.39 -4.65 0.95
CA ALA A 110 21.32 -3.46 0.10
C ALA A 110 21.44 -3.82 -1.39
#